data_AF-A0A7D6GR66-F1
#
_entry.id   AF-A0A7D6GR66-F1
#
_cell.length_a   1.000
_cell.length_b   1.000
_cell.length_c   1.000
_cell.angle_alpha   90.00
_cell.angle_beta   90.00
_cell.angle_gamma   90.00
#
_symmetry.space_group_name_H-M   'P 1'
#
loop_
_entity.id
_entity.type
_entity.pdbx_description
1 polymer ?
#
loop_
_entity_poly.entity_id
_entity_poly.type
_entity_poly.pdbx_seq_one_letter_code
_entity_poly.pdbx_strand_id
1 'polypeptide(L)'
;MTNLDHGKFSRVTTTFHSLLALTVFFLFFTGYAIAFNTELWWMVELMGGNRGVLLIHRLAGFSLILLTGFWVSYMLLRSTSRSNFRKVLPNLRTDLAAFIQDVKFALGRADERHPAARQFAGYKADEVPLLSYVGKGVIWIFTVELLLLMISGLLIWRKTWLIDFYNSQSVVMAFVAFHGLLGVIMLMGVMFHTFEHGFHPAFYPVEMKAFLPKDRTPNFHDDPDEYETTGIERLRLRPSWRWATNVMAVFVVVGIVSVMMASLSYGGYPVPDRLQFNEGSVLRTIGVNIGMLVLLIGLVLSMYGNVLRARYMRTRRETAERATAADGGESDAGRDGGLEDGTRTETDGGTGATDVRALGDGETDHSSDE
;
A
#
# COMPACT_ATOMS: atom_id res chain seq x y z
N MET A 1 -21.29 -10.02 -4.09
CA MET A 1 -20.09 -9.23 -4.50
C MET A 1 -19.38 -8.82 -3.23
N THR A 2 -18.05 -8.92 -3.16
CA THR A 2 -17.27 -8.42 -2.00
C THR A 2 -17.41 -6.90 -1.94
N ASN A 3 -17.71 -6.36 -0.77
CA ASN A 3 -17.93 -4.94 -0.63
C ASN A 3 -16.61 -4.19 -0.93
N LEU A 4 -16.65 -3.31 -1.93
CA LEU A 4 -15.52 -2.50 -2.37
C LEU A 4 -15.57 -1.10 -1.76
N ASP A 5 -16.40 -0.83 -0.75
CA ASP A 5 -16.86 0.51 -0.34
C ASP A 5 -15.83 1.60 0.03
N HIS A 6 -14.52 1.34 -0.03
CA HIS A 6 -13.52 2.28 0.48
C HIS A 6 -12.32 2.46 -0.43
N GLY A 7 -12.56 2.74 -1.70
CA GLY A 7 -11.51 3.26 -2.57
C GLY A 7 -10.93 4.53 -1.96
N LYS A 8 -9.75 4.46 -1.34
CA LYS A 8 -9.08 5.61 -0.70
C LYS A 8 -7.96 6.19 -1.56
N PHE A 9 -7.57 5.48 -2.63
CA PHE A 9 -6.39 5.82 -3.44
C PHE A 9 -6.75 6.42 -4.80
N SER A 10 -5.89 7.32 -5.28
CA SER A 10 -6.03 7.89 -6.63
C SER A 10 -5.50 6.94 -7.70
N ARG A 11 -5.86 7.16 -8.97
CA ARG A 11 -5.31 6.40 -10.12
C ARG A 11 -3.78 6.38 -10.15
N VAL A 12 -3.16 7.51 -9.81
CA VAL A 12 -1.70 7.63 -9.79
C VAL A 12 -1.14 6.78 -8.65
N THR A 13 -1.76 6.85 -7.46
CA THR A 13 -1.36 6.05 -6.29
C THR A 13 -1.45 4.54 -6.56
N THR A 14 -2.54 4.04 -7.14
CA THR A 14 -2.70 2.59 -7.41
C THR A 14 -1.72 2.10 -8.48
N THR A 15 -1.43 2.95 -9.47
CA THR A 15 -0.45 2.64 -10.53
C THR A 15 0.98 2.65 -9.97
N PHE A 16 1.31 3.68 -9.19
CA PHE A 16 2.58 3.77 -8.47
C PHE A 16 2.78 2.56 -7.55
N HIS A 17 1.78 2.19 -6.75
CA HIS A 17 1.83 1.01 -5.89
C HIS A 17 2.13 -0.27 -6.69
N SER A 18 1.47 -0.47 -7.83
CA SER A 18 1.69 -1.66 -8.66
C SER A 18 3.11 -1.72 -9.24
N LEU A 19 3.64 -0.58 -9.71
CA LEU A 19 5.02 -0.47 -10.22
C LEU A 19 6.05 -0.63 -9.09
N LEU A 20 5.76 -0.05 -7.92
CA LEU A 20 6.61 -0.14 -6.73
C LEU A 20 6.67 -1.59 -6.25
N ALA A 21 5.52 -2.25 -6.11
CA ALA A 21 5.42 -3.65 -5.72
C ALA A 21 6.21 -4.54 -6.68
N LEU A 22 6.04 -4.37 -7.99
CA LEU A 22 6.81 -5.14 -8.98
C LEU A 22 8.32 -4.96 -8.80
N THR A 23 8.77 -3.71 -8.69
CA THR A 23 10.19 -3.37 -8.51
C THR A 23 10.74 -3.97 -7.21
N VAL A 24 9.99 -3.86 -6.12
CA VAL A 24 10.34 -4.41 -4.80
C VAL A 24 10.41 -5.94 -4.84
N PHE A 25 9.48 -6.63 -5.50
CA PHE A 25 9.57 -8.09 -5.66
C PHE A 25 10.83 -8.51 -6.43
N PHE A 26 11.20 -7.83 -7.51
CA PHE A 26 12.47 -8.11 -8.21
C PHE A 26 13.69 -7.87 -7.35
N LEU A 27 13.70 -6.78 -6.57
CA LEU A 27 14.76 -6.48 -5.61
C LEU A 27 14.88 -7.58 -4.55
N PHE A 28 13.76 -8.08 -4.05
CA PHE A 28 13.77 -9.19 -3.10
C PHE A 28 14.22 -10.49 -3.74
N PHE A 29 13.69 -10.90 -4.90
CA PHE A 29 14.17 -12.12 -5.55
C PHE A 29 15.68 -12.07 -5.77
N THR A 30 16.19 -10.99 -6.35
CA THR A 30 17.62 -10.87 -6.61
C THR A 30 18.47 -10.71 -5.34
N GLY A 31 18.06 -9.86 -4.40
CA GLY A 31 18.78 -9.63 -3.14
C GLY A 31 18.80 -10.85 -2.25
N TYR A 32 17.71 -11.61 -2.23
CA TYR A 32 17.56 -12.82 -1.46
C TYR A 32 18.39 -13.96 -2.06
N ALA A 33 18.47 -14.10 -3.39
CA ALA A 33 19.44 -14.98 -4.05
C ALA A 33 20.90 -14.60 -3.77
N ILE A 34 21.22 -13.30 -3.72
CA ILE A 34 22.58 -12.85 -3.38
C ILE A 34 22.94 -13.24 -1.94
N ALA A 35 22.02 -13.02 -0.99
CA ALA A 35 22.25 -13.27 0.43
C ALA A 35 22.26 -14.76 0.79
N PHE A 36 21.43 -15.58 0.15
CA PHE A 36 21.29 -17.01 0.47
C PHE A 36 21.52 -17.87 -0.77
N ASN A 37 22.63 -17.62 -1.46
CA ASN A 37 22.96 -18.26 -2.74
C ASN A 37 23.08 -19.78 -2.64
N THR A 38 23.40 -20.32 -1.47
CA THR A 38 23.54 -21.76 -1.23
C THR A 38 22.16 -22.40 -1.19
N GLU A 39 21.22 -21.79 -0.47
CA GLU A 39 19.84 -22.25 -0.34
C GLU A 39 19.00 -21.96 -1.59
N LEU A 40 19.34 -20.91 -2.34
CA LEU A 40 18.64 -20.40 -3.52
C LEU A 40 19.47 -20.53 -4.81
N TRP A 41 20.36 -21.53 -4.87
CA TRP A 41 21.26 -21.76 -6.01
C TRP A 41 20.51 -21.83 -7.35
N TRP A 42 19.33 -22.45 -7.36
CA TRP A 42 18.49 -22.59 -8.56
C TRP A 42 18.06 -21.24 -9.12
N MET A 43 17.84 -20.25 -8.26
CA MET A 43 17.43 -18.92 -8.68
C MET A 43 18.61 -18.12 -9.21
N VAL A 44 19.79 -18.33 -8.62
CA VAL A 44 21.04 -17.77 -9.15
C VAL A 44 21.32 -18.32 -10.55
N GLU A 45 21.16 -19.62 -10.75
CA GLU A 45 21.32 -20.26 -12.06
C GLU A 45 20.28 -19.76 -13.09
N LEU A 46 19.00 -19.72 -12.70
CA LEU A 46 17.90 -19.23 -13.56
C LEU A 46 18.16 -17.79 -14.06
N MET A 47 18.79 -16.95 -13.25
CA MET A 47 19.12 -15.57 -13.59
C MET A 47 20.45 -15.41 -14.34
N GLY A 48 21.11 -16.50 -14.76
CA GLY A 48 22.38 -16.45 -15.50
C GLY A 48 23.61 -16.32 -14.60
N GLY A 49 23.54 -16.86 -13.38
CA GLY A 49 24.62 -16.83 -12.40
C GLY A 49 24.74 -15.51 -11.63
N ASN A 50 25.76 -15.42 -10.76
CA ASN A 50 25.99 -14.26 -9.88
C ASN A 50 26.01 -12.92 -10.64
N ARG A 51 26.60 -12.88 -11.84
CA ARG A 51 26.66 -11.67 -12.66
C ARG A 51 25.27 -11.21 -13.10
N GLY A 52 24.41 -12.15 -13.50
CA GLY A 52 23.04 -11.86 -13.91
C GLY A 52 22.18 -11.39 -12.75
N VAL A 53 22.23 -12.08 -11.61
CA VAL A 53 21.52 -11.66 -10.39
C VAL A 53 21.92 -10.25 -9.97
N LEU A 54 23.22 -9.95 -9.91
CA LEU A 54 23.73 -8.62 -9.54
C LEU A 54 23.32 -7.54 -10.54
N LEU A 55 23.31 -7.84 -11.84
CA LEU A 55 22.85 -6.90 -12.87
C LEU A 55 21.37 -6.56 -12.68
N ILE A 56 20.51 -7.59 -12.56
CA ILE A 56 19.07 -7.40 -12.37
C ILE A 56 18.80 -6.63 -11.07
N HIS A 57 19.49 -6.96 -9.98
CA HIS A 57 19.36 -6.26 -8.70
C HIS A 57 19.65 -4.76 -8.83
N ARG A 58 20.75 -4.41 -9.50
CA ARG A 58 21.16 -3.01 -9.72
C ARG A 58 20.17 -2.26 -10.61
N LEU A 59 19.69 -2.90 -11.68
CA LEU A 59 18.67 -2.30 -12.56
C LEU A 59 17.37 -2.04 -11.79
N ALA A 60 16.89 -3.03 -11.02
CA ALA A 60 15.70 -2.88 -10.18
C ALA A 60 15.90 -1.80 -9.10
N GLY A 61 17.09 -1.73 -8.49
CA GLY A 61 17.44 -0.69 -7.50
C GLY A 61 17.46 0.72 -8.11
N PHE A 62 18.01 0.86 -9.31
CA PHE A 62 17.97 2.13 -10.04
C PHE A 62 16.53 2.52 -10.42
N SER A 63 15.72 1.57 -10.89
CA SER A 63 14.29 1.79 -11.15
C SER A 63 13.54 2.23 -9.89
N LEU A 64 13.83 1.64 -8.72
CA LEU A 64 13.24 2.04 -7.44
C LEU A 64 13.59 3.49 -7.09
N ILE A 65 14.85 3.90 -7.28
CA ILE A 65 15.31 5.27 -7.02
C ILE A 65 14.57 6.26 -7.93
N LEU A 66 14.49 5.99 -9.23
CA LEU A 66 13.77 6.86 -10.18
C LEU A 66 12.27 6.94 -9.84
N LEU A 67 11.64 5.79 -9.57
CA LEU A 67 10.22 5.70 -9.23
C LEU A 67 9.91 6.48 -7.95
N THR A 68 10.75 6.34 -6.93
CA THR A 68 10.61 7.06 -5.65
C THR A 68 10.85 8.56 -5.82
N GLY A 69 11.88 8.95 -6.57
CA GLY A 69 12.17 10.36 -6.88
C GLY A 69 11.02 11.05 -7.63
N PHE A 70 10.44 10.36 -8.61
CA PHE A 70 9.21 10.81 -9.28
C PHE A 70 8.06 10.99 -8.28
N TRP A 71 7.81 10.00 -7.42
CA TRP A 71 6.69 10.03 -6.47
C TRP A 71 6.83 11.12 -5.42
N VAL A 72 8.02 11.29 -4.85
CA VAL A 72 8.30 12.38 -3.90
C VAL A 72 8.07 13.73 -4.57
N SER A 73 8.62 13.92 -5.78
CA SER A 73 8.40 15.16 -6.54
C SER A 73 6.91 15.41 -6.82
N TYR A 74 6.18 14.38 -7.23
CA TYR A 74 4.75 14.43 -7.47
C TYR A 74 3.96 14.82 -6.20
N MET A 75 4.32 14.26 -5.06
CA MET A 75 3.68 14.57 -3.76
C MET A 75 3.97 16.00 -3.29
N LEU A 76 5.17 16.52 -3.55
CA LEU A 76 5.57 17.88 -3.17
C LEU A 76 4.92 18.95 -4.06
N LEU A 77 4.82 18.70 -5.36
CA LEU A 77 4.28 19.67 -6.33
C LEU A 77 2.74 19.79 -6.27
N ARG A 78 2.02 18.72 -5.91
CA ARG A 78 0.54 18.72 -5.91
C ARG A 78 -0.02 19.26 -4.58
N SER A 79 -0.78 20.37 -4.63
CA SER A 79 -1.42 20.99 -3.44
C SER A 79 -2.30 20.03 -2.65
N THR A 80 -3.13 19.23 -3.32
CA THR A 80 -3.99 18.21 -2.71
C THR A 80 -3.21 17.12 -1.97
N SER A 81 -1.98 16.84 -2.41
CA SER A 81 -1.11 15.86 -1.74
C SER A 81 -0.57 16.44 -0.43
N ARG A 82 -0.10 17.70 -0.45
CA ARG A 82 0.44 18.39 0.73
C ARG A 82 -0.56 18.48 1.89
N SER A 83 -1.84 18.70 1.61
CA SER A 83 -2.87 18.74 2.66
C SER A 83 -3.11 17.36 3.30
N ASN A 84 -3.02 16.28 2.52
CA ASN A 84 -3.14 14.91 3.02
C ASN A 84 -1.89 14.44 3.78
N PHE A 85 -0.71 14.97 3.46
CA PHE A 85 0.55 14.58 4.11
C PHE A 85 0.50 14.72 5.64
N ARG A 86 -0.14 15.78 6.16
CA ARG A 86 -0.33 15.96 7.61
C ARG A 86 -1.10 14.83 8.27
N LYS A 87 -2.00 14.15 7.56
CA LYS A 87 -2.78 13.01 8.08
C LYS A 87 -1.97 11.71 8.13
N VAL A 88 -0.87 11.64 7.37
CA VAL A 88 0.05 10.49 7.33
C VAL A 88 1.11 10.59 8.44
N LEU A 89 1.40 11.79 8.94
CA LEU A 89 2.35 11.98 10.04
C LEU A 89 1.82 11.31 11.33
N PRO A 90 2.69 10.61 12.08
CA PRO A 90 2.30 10.01 13.35
C PRO A 90 1.96 11.13 14.34
N ASN A 91 0.79 11.02 14.97
CA ASN A 91 0.43 11.84 16.11
C ASN A 91 0.75 11.03 17.36
N LEU A 92 1.93 11.25 17.94
CA LEU A 92 2.43 10.46 19.06
C LEU A 92 1.43 10.34 20.22
N ARG A 93 0.61 11.36 20.49
CA ARG A 93 -0.39 11.30 21.57
C ARG A 93 -1.53 10.36 21.22
N THR A 94 -2.18 10.58 20.07
CA THR A 94 -3.34 9.80 19.65
C THR A 94 -2.96 8.38 19.25
N ASP A 95 -1.87 8.21 18.52
CA ASP A 95 -1.42 6.91 18.03
C ASP A 95 -0.89 6.03 19.18
N LEU A 96 -0.25 6.61 20.20
CA LEU A 96 0.15 5.87 21.41
C LEU A 96 -1.05 5.46 22.26
N ALA A 97 -2.03 6.36 22.45
CA ALA A 97 -3.27 6.02 23.13
C ALA A 97 -4.00 4.87 22.42
N ALA A 98 -4.05 4.92 21.08
CA ALA A 98 -4.63 3.87 20.26
C ALA A 98 -3.91 2.53 20.44
N PHE A 99 -2.57 2.54 20.40
CA PHE A 99 -1.76 1.36 20.66
C PHE A 99 -2.02 0.75 22.04
N ILE A 100 -2.01 1.57 23.11
CA ILE A 100 -2.25 1.10 24.47
C ILE A 100 -3.63 0.46 24.60
N GLN A 101 -4.67 1.09 24.05
CA GLN A 101 -6.03 0.54 24.07
C GLN A 101 -6.13 -0.74 23.25
N ASP A 102 -5.49 -0.83 22.09
CA ASP A 102 -5.46 -2.06 21.28
C ASP A 102 -4.78 -3.22 22.02
N VAL A 103 -3.70 -2.95 22.77
CA VAL A 103 -3.07 -3.96 23.64
C VAL A 103 -4.03 -4.38 24.75
N LYS A 104 -4.72 -3.43 25.40
CA LYS A 104 -5.74 -3.76 26.42
C LYS A 104 -6.86 -4.61 25.84
N PHE A 105 -7.36 -4.25 24.66
CA PHE A 105 -8.40 -5.00 23.95
C PHE A 105 -7.93 -6.41 23.60
N ALA A 106 -6.72 -6.57 23.04
CA ALA A 106 -6.15 -7.89 22.73
C ALA A 106 -5.96 -8.78 23.97
N LEU A 107 -5.74 -8.17 25.14
CA LEU A 107 -5.65 -8.86 26.44
C LEU A 107 -7.01 -9.05 27.14
N GLY A 108 -8.12 -8.67 26.50
CA GLY A 108 -9.47 -8.75 27.09
C GLY A 108 -9.72 -7.77 28.24
N ARG A 109 -8.93 -6.69 28.33
CA ARG A 109 -9.03 -5.64 29.36
C ARG A 109 -9.72 -4.36 28.87
N ALA A 110 -10.25 -4.37 27.67
CA ALA A 110 -11.08 -3.31 27.11
C ALA A 110 -12.13 -3.94 26.20
N ASP A 111 -13.34 -3.40 26.21
CA ASP A 111 -14.47 -3.93 25.43
C ASP A 111 -14.38 -3.52 23.95
N GLU A 112 -13.69 -2.40 23.66
CA GLU A 112 -13.56 -1.86 22.31
C GLU A 112 -12.14 -1.39 21.98
N ARG A 113 -11.80 -1.44 20.68
CA ARG A 113 -10.58 -0.85 20.12
C ARG A 113 -10.70 0.66 20.02
N HIS A 114 -9.56 1.35 20.06
CA HIS A 114 -9.53 2.80 19.89
C HIS A 114 -10.04 3.20 18.49
N PRO A 115 -10.79 4.31 18.33
CA PRO A 115 -11.27 4.74 17.02
C PRO A 115 -10.17 4.88 15.96
N ALA A 116 -8.99 5.40 16.35
CA ALA A 116 -7.81 5.50 15.47
C ALA A 116 -7.15 4.16 15.10
N ALA A 117 -7.57 3.04 15.71
CA ALA A 117 -7.14 1.69 15.36
C ALA A 117 -8.08 0.99 14.36
N ARG A 118 -9.25 1.58 14.08
CA ARG A 118 -10.22 1.04 13.12
C ARG A 118 -9.62 1.11 11.72
N GLN A 119 -9.34 -0.05 11.12
CA GLN A 119 -8.69 -0.16 9.81
C GLN A 119 -9.60 -0.80 8.76
N PHE A 120 -10.57 -1.62 9.18
CA PHE A 120 -11.45 -2.37 8.30
C PHE A 120 -12.84 -2.58 8.91
N ALA A 121 -13.85 -2.31 8.09
CA ALA A 121 -15.22 -2.85 8.09
C ALA A 121 -16.10 -2.73 9.36
N GLY A 122 -17.40 -2.55 9.13
CA GLY A 122 -18.42 -2.44 10.18
C GLY A 122 -18.68 -1.02 10.69
N TYR A 123 -18.00 -0.01 10.15
CA TYR A 123 -18.13 1.41 10.51
C TYR A 123 -18.24 2.29 9.27
N LYS A 124 -19.00 3.38 9.30
CA LYS A 124 -19.20 4.23 8.11
C LYS A 124 -17.86 4.80 7.59
N ALA A 125 -17.81 5.14 6.31
CA ALA A 125 -16.56 5.53 5.63
C ALA A 125 -15.90 6.80 6.22
N ASP A 126 -16.70 7.66 6.85
CA ASP A 126 -16.33 8.85 7.61
C ASP A 126 -15.86 8.54 9.04
N GLU A 127 -16.32 7.45 9.64
CA GLU A 127 -15.89 6.96 10.96
C GLU A 127 -14.55 6.22 10.92
N VAL A 128 -14.20 5.61 9.78
CA VAL A 128 -12.94 4.90 9.62
C VAL A 128 -11.84 5.88 9.19
N PRO A 129 -10.79 6.10 10.01
CA PRO A 129 -9.71 7.01 9.65
C PRO A 129 -9.09 6.65 8.30
N LEU A 130 -8.52 7.65 7.61
CA LEU A 130 -7.85 7.43 6.33
C LEU A 130 -6.78 6.34 6.45
N LEU A 131 -6.01 6.39 7.55
CA LEU A 131 -4.98 5.46 7.97
C LEU A 131 -5.13 5.20 9.47
N SER A 132 -5.22 3.92 9.87
CA SER A 132 -5.09 3.53 11.27
C SER A 132 -3.69 3.84 11.80
N TYR A 133 -3.51 3.88 13.12
CA TYR A 133 -2.16 4.06 13.69
C TYR A 133 -1.18 2.96 13.20
N VAL A 134 -1.65 1.72 13.04
CA VAL A 134 -0.88 0.60 12.45
C VAL A 134 -0.50 0.92 11.01
N GLY A 135 -1.45 1.36 10.19
CA GLY A 135 -1.20 1.72 8.79
C GLY A 135 -0.21 2.88 8.64
N LYS A 136 -0.29 3.89 9.52
CA LYS A 136 0.74 4.96 9.58
C LYS A 136 2.10 4.40 9.95
N GLY A 137 2.17 3.53 10.96
CA GLY A 137 3.40 2.85 11.38
C GLY A 137 4.06 2.10 10.23
N VAL A 138 3.30 1.27 9.51
CA VAL A 138 3.78 0.51 8.35
C VAL A 138 4.31 1.44 7.25
N ILE A 139 3.60 2.52 6.92
CA ILE A 139 4.07 3.50 5.92
C ILE A 139 5.42 4.11 6.35
N TRP A 140 5.57 4.52 7.60
CA TRP A 140 6.79 5.15 8.08
C TRP A 140 7.97 4.20 8.17
N ILE A 141 7.74 2.98 8.68
CA ILE A 141 8.74 1.92 8.70
C ILE A 141 9.23 1.65 7.27
N PHE A 142 8.32 1.39 6.33
CA PHE A 142 8.69 1.13 4.94
C PHE A 142 9.38 2.33 4.29
N THR A 143 8.96 3.56 4.59
CA THR A 143 9.57 4.77 4.04
C THR A 143 11.01 4.92 4.51
N VAL A 144 11.26 4.77 5.81
CA VAL A 144 12.61 4.88 6.39
C VAL A 144 13.48 3.73 5.90
N GLU A 145 12.99 2.49 5.91
CA GLU A 145 13.73 1.32 5.45
C GLU A 145 14.08 1.41 3.96
N LEU A 146 13.13 1.79 3.09
CA LEU A 146 13.41 2.00 1.67
C LEU A 146 14.44 3.12 1.45
N LEU A 147 14.35 4.21 2.21
CA LEU A 147 15.33 5.30 2.11
C LEU A 147 16.73 4.82 2.48
N LEU A 148 16.86 4.13 3.61
CA LEU A 148 18.14 3.59 4.08
C LEU A 148 18.69 2.53 3.10
N LEU A 149 17.83 1.67 2.54
CA LEU A 149 18.21 0.71 1.51
C LEU A 149 18.70 1.40 0.23
N MET A 150 18.01 2.44 -0.25
CA MET A 150 18.45 3.19 -1.44
C MET A 150 19.81 3.86 -1.20
N ILE A 151 20.00 4.53 -0.05
CA ILE A 151 21.25 5.20 0.29
C ILE A 151 22.39 4.17 0.42
N SER A 152 22.21 3.14 1.24
CA SER A 152 23.22 2.10 1.41
C SER A 152 23.50 1.34 0.12
N GLY A 153 22.49 1.08 -0.71
CA GLY A 153 22.61 0.47 -2.03
C GLY A 153 23.44 1.29 -3.01
N LEU A 154 23.22 2.62 -3.04
CA LEU A 154 23.97 3.55 -3.87
C LEU A 154 25.43 3.67 -3.40
N LEU A 155 25.66 3.69 -2.09
CA LEU A 155 27.00 3.67 -1.50
C LEU A 155 27.75 2.40 -1.93
N ILE A 156 27.19 1.21 -1.70
CA ILE A 156 27.85 -0.05 -2.08
C ILE A 156 27.91 -0.29 -3.60
N TRP A 157 27.20 0.50 -4.42
CA TRP A 157 27.38 0.49 -5.87
C TRP A 157 28.78 0.97 -6.23
N ARG A 158 29.29 2.02 -5.57
CA ARG A 158 30.59 2.65 -5.83
C ARG A 158 31.62 2.25 -4.76
N LYS A 159 31.82 0.94 -4.58
CA LYS A 159 32.70 0.38 -3.53
C LYS A 159 34.09 1.02 -3.49
N THR A 160 34.73 1.23 -4.65
CA THR A 160 36.07 1.82 -4.73
C THR A 160 36.12 3.22 -4.11
N TRP A 161 35.12 4.05 -4.41
CA TRP A 161 35.04 5.40 -3.85
C TRP A 161 34.93 5.39 -2.31
N LEU A 162 34.17 4.46 -1.72
CA LEU A 162 34.11 4.34 -0.25
C LEU A 162 35.43 3.85 0.35
N ILE A 163 36.10 2.90 -0.29
CA ILE A 163 37.41 2.42 0.16
C ILE A 163 38.40 3.59 0.16
N ASP A 164 38.43 4.36 -0.92
CA ASP A 164 39.35 5.49 -1.08
C ASP A 164 39.03 6.61 -0.07
N PHE A 165 37.74 6.93 0.12
CA PHE A 165 37.32 8.01 1.03
C PHE A 165 37.59 7.70 2.50
N TYR A 166 37.32 6.46 2.94
CA TYR A 166 37.54 6.04 4.33
C TYR A 166 38.92 5.41 4.56
N ASN A 167 39.70 5.20 3.50
CA ASN A 167 40.93 4.40 3.50
C ASN A 167 40.75 3.04 4.20
N SER A 168 39.60 2.40 3.99
CA SER A 168 39.23 1.19 4.75
C SER A 168 38.24 0.28 4.02
N GLN A 169 38.65 -0.98 3.85
CA GLN A 169 37.78 -2.05 3.37
C GLN A 169 36.69 -2.40 4.40
N SER A 170 36.97 -2.30 5.71
CA SER A 170 36.00 -2.69 6.74
C SER A 170 34.76 -1.81 6.73
N VAL A 171 34.89 -0.54 6.37
CA VAL A 171 33.75 0.38 6.22
C VAL A 171 32.83 -0.07 5.09
N VAL A 172 33.37 -0.46 3.94
CA VAL A 172 32.55 -1.00 2.84
C VAL A 172 31.85 -2.29 3.27
N MET A 173 32.53 -3.16 3.99
CA MET A 173 31.95 -4.40 4.50
C MET A 173 30.81 -4.13 5.47
N ALA A 174 30.96 -3.13 6.35
CA ALA A 174 29.90 -2.69 7.25
C ALA A 174 28.67 -2.19 6.48
N PHE A 175 28.84 -1.39 5.41
CA PHE A 175 27.71 -0.96 4.58
C PHE A 175 27.02 -2.10 3.83
N VAL A 176 27.78 -3.10 3.36
CA VAL A 176 27.22 -4.31 2.74
C VAL A 176 26.40 -5.10 3.75
N ALA A 177 26.93 -5.35 4.94
CA ALA A 177 26.23 -6.03 6.02
C ALA A 177 24.97 -5.26 6.45
N PHE A 178 25.07 -3.94 6.59
CA PHE A 178 23.96 -3.06 6.92
C PHE A 178 22.85 -3.11 5.86
N HIS A 179 23.21 -2.99 4.57
CA HIS A 179 22.23 -3.10 3.47
C HIS A 179 21.56 -4.48 3.46
N GLY A 180 22.34 -5.56 3.64
CA GLY A 180 21.81 -6.92 3.72
C GLY A 180 20.83 -7.10 4.89
N LEU A 181 21.18 -6.59 6.07
CA LEU A 181 20.32 -6.65 7.26
C LEU A 181 19.02 -5.86 7.07
N LEU A 182 19.10 -4.64 6.53
CA LEU A 182 17.91 -3.87 6.18
C LEU A 182 17.04 -4.61 5.16
N GLY A 183 17.65 -5.29 4.20
CA GLY A 183 16.95 -6.14 3.24
C GLY A 183 16.19 -7.27 3.93
N VAL A 184 16.80 -7.94 4.91
CA VAL A 184 16.14 -9.00 5.71
C VAL A 184 14.98 -8.44 6.52
N ILE A 185 15.13 -7.29 7.18
CA ILE A 185 14.05 -6.69 7.98
C ILE A 185 12.88 -6.28 7.07
N MET A 186 13.16 -5.59 5.97
CA MET A 186 12.14 -5.18 5.00
C MET A 186 11.46 -6.40 4.35
N LEU A 187 12.19 -7.49 4.13
CA LEU A 187 11.63 -8.75 3.63
C LEU A 187 10.53 -9.28 4.56
N MET A 188 10.77 -9.26 5.88
CA MET A 188 9.77 -9.65 6.88
C MET A 188 8.52 -8.75 6.75
N GLY A 189 8.73 -7.44 6.66
CA GLY A 189 7.66 -6.47 6.45
C GLY A 189 6.82 -6.77 5.21
N VAL A 190 7.47 -7.08 4.07
CA VAL A 190 6.77 -7.40 2.81
C VAL A 190 6.04 -8.74 2.87
N MET A 191 6.59 -9.76 3.52
CA MET A 191 5.89 -11.04 3.73
C MET A 191 4.62 -10.82 4.57
N PHE A 192 4.72 -10.06 5.66
CA PHE A 192 3.55 -9.73 6.49
C PHE A 192 2.53 -8.89 5.73
N HIS A 193 2.95 -7.86 5.01
CA HIS A 193 2.08 -7.02 4.18
C HIS A 193 1.34 -7.85 3.12
N THR A 194 2.04 -8.76 2.47
CA THR A 194 1.45 -9.70 1.49
C THR A 194 0.39 -10.59 2.14
N PHE A 195 0.69 -11.12 3.32
CA PHE A 195 -0.24 -11.95 4.07
C PHE A 195 -1.48 -11.18 4.51
N GLU A 196 -1.31 -10.00 5.13
CA GLU A 196 -2.39 -9.16 5.64
C GLU A 196 -3.40 -8.81 4.53
N HIS A 197 -2.92 -8.32 3.39
CA HIS A 197 -3.80 -7.86 2.30
C HIS A 197 -4.26 -8.99 1.35
N GLY A 198 -3.49 -10.07 1.22
CA GLY A 198 -3.84 -11.21 0.38
C GLY A 198 -4.82 -12.18 1.05
N PHE A 199 -4.74 -12.31 2.38
CA PHE A 199 -5.48 -13.34 3.13
C PHE A 199 -6.47 -12.76 4.14
N HIS A 200 -6.81 -11.47 4.02
CA HIS A 200 -7.85 -10.86 4.84
C HIS A 200 -9.23 -11.54 4.62
N PRO A 201 -9.96 -11.93 5.68
CA PRO A 201 -11.25 -12.63 5.57
C PRO A 201 -12.28 -11.92 4.69
N ALA A 202 -12.35 -10.59 4.80
CA ALA A 202 -13.32 -9.79 4.06
C ALA A 202 -12.98 -9.64 2.56
N PHE A 203 -11.70 -9.81 2.18
CA PHE A 203 -11.20 -9.44 0.86
C PHE A 203 -10.49 -10.58 0.12
N TYR A 204 -10.44 -11.77 0.72
CA TYR A 204 -9.80 -12.93 0.11
C TYR A 204 -10.40 -13.26 -1.27
N PRO A 205 -9.57 -13.46 -2.31
CA PRO A 205 -8.12 -13.68 -2.27
C PRO A 205 -7.23 -12.42 -2.49
N VAL A 206 -7.78 -11.24 -2.72
CA VAL A 206 -6.99 -10.01 -2.86
C VAL A 206 -7.82 -8.76 -2.55
N GLU A 207 -7.28 -7.86 -1.72
CA GLU A 207 -7.89 -6.57 -1.46
C GLU A 207 -7.76 -5.63 -2.67
N MET A 208 -8.89 -5.32 -3.31
CA MET A 208 -8.93 -4.51 -4.52
C MET A 208 -8.66 -3.01 -4.28
N LYS A 209 -8.65 -2.54 -3.03
CA LYS A 209 -8.42 -1.14 -2.66
C LYS A 209 -7.08 -0.61 -3.17
N ALA A 210 -6.05 -1.44 -3.23
CA ALA A 210 -4.73 -1.08 -3.74
C ALA A 210 -4.69 -0.94 -5.28
N PHE A 211 -5.68 -1.50 -5.99
CA PHE A 211 -5.69 -1.57 -7.45
C PHE A 211 -6.77 -0.69 -8.09
N LEU A 212 -7.91 -0.52 -7.43
CA LEU A 212 -9.01 0.31 -7.89
C LEU A 212 -8.95 1.71 -7.29
N PRO A 213 -8.99 2.75 -8.14
CA PRO A 213 -8.98 4.12 -7.66
C PRO A 213 -10.35 4.53 -7.10
N LYS A 214 -10.38 5.50 -6.17
CA LYS A 214 -11.59 5.98 -5.49
C LYS A 214 -12.73 6.34 -6.44
N ASP A 215 -12.42 7.04 -7.53
CA ASP A 215 -13.40 7.48 -8.54
C ASP A 215 -14.06 6.33 -9.32
N ARG A 216 -13.48 5.13 -9.28
CA ARG A 216 -13.99 3.95 -9.98
C ARG A 216 -14.49 2.87 -9.06
N THR A 217 -14.23 3.02 -7.77
CA THR A 217 -14.70 2.09 -6.77
C THR A 217 -16.22 2.21 -6.70
N PRO A 218 -16.98 1.10 -6.77
CA PRO A 218 -18.41 1.17 -6.55
C PRO A 218 -18.59 1.62 -5.11
N ASN A 219 -19.01 2.88 -4.95
CA ASN A 219 -19.58 3.32 -3.71
C ASN A 219 -21.05 2.92 -3.80
N PHE A 220 -21.59 2.24 -2.79
CA PHE A 220 -23.03 2.17 -2.63
C PHE A 220 -23.49 3.61 -2.33
N HIS A 221 -23.93 4.32 -3.37
CA HIS A 221 -24.23 5.76 -3.35
C HIS A 221 -25.72 6.07 -3.50
N ASP A 222 -26.60 5.08 -3.38
CA ASP A 222 -28.02 5.36 -3.56
C ASP A 222 -28.64 6.09 -2.37
N ASP A 223 -28.03 6.08 -1.18
CA ASP A 223 -28.31 7.06 -0.12
C ASP A 223 -27.25 7.00 1.01
N PRO A 224 -26.49 8.07 1.33
CA PRO A 224 -25.58 8.10 2.47
C PRO A 224 -26.30 7.96 3.83
N ASP A 225 -27.61 8.19 3.89
CA ASP A 225 -28.41 8.08 5.12
C ASP A 225 -29.03 6.68 5.33
N GLU A 226 -29.03 5.81 4.31
CA GLU A 226 -29.77 4.52 4.34
C GLU A 226 -28.94 3.33 4.85
N TYR A 227 -27.61 3.46 4.96
CA TYR A 227 -26.73 2.36 5.39
C TYR A 227 -25.94 2.70 6.65
N GLU A 228 -26.23 2.00 7.75
CA GLU A 228 -25.52 2.14 9.03
C GLU A 228 -24.10 1.54 9.01
N THR A 229 -23.78 0.65 8.06
CA THR A 229 -22.51 -0.11 8.04
C THR A 229 -21.90 -0.24 6.63
N THR A 230 -20.65 -0.72 6.56
CA THR A 230 -19.89 -0.98 5.31
C THR A 230 -20.35 -2.23 4.55
N GLY A 231 -21.58 -2.72 4.73
CA GLY A 231 -22.06 -3.93 4.06
C GLY A 231 -21.28 -5.22 4.35
N ILE A 232 -20.38 -5.24 5.36
CA ILE A 232 -19.50 -6.40 5.62
C ILE A 232 -20.29 -7.57 6.19
N GLU A 233 -21.36 -7.28 6.93
CA GLU A 233 -22.30 -8.26 7.47
C GLU A 233 -23.00 -9.08 6.38
N ARG A 234 -23.01 -8.58 5.13
CA ARG A 234 -23.52 -9.29 3.96
C ARG A 234 -22.49 -10.22 3.32
N LEU A 235 -21.22 -10.18 3.76
CA LEU A 235 -20.16 -11.02 3.21
C LEU A 235 -20.18 -12.40 3.85
N ARG A 236 -20.17 -13.43 2.99
CA ARG A 236 -19.95 -14.82 3.41
C ARG A 236 -18.50 -15.19 3.18
N LEU A 237 -17.85 -15.72 4.21
CA LEU A 237 -16.51 -16.26 4.10
C LEU A 237 -16.50 -17.42 3.09
N ARG A 238 -15.49 -17.44 2.22
CA ARG A 238 -15.28 -18.60 1.35
C ARG A 238 -14.88 -19.81 2.19
N PRO A 239 -15.41 -21.02 1.94
CA PRO A 239 -15.05 -22.21 2.71
C PRO A 239 -13.55 -22.50 2.73
N SER A 240 -12.84 -22.17 1.64
CA SER A 240 -11.40 -22.37 1.52
C SER A 240 -10.54 -21.35 2.26
N TRP A 241 -11.11 -20.21 2.70
CA TRP A 241 -10.35 -19.10 3.27
C TRP A 241 -9.58 -19.52 4.52
N ARG A 242 -10.25 -20.16 5.49
CA ARG A 242 -9.63 -20.55 6.77
C ARG A 242 -8.39 -21.43 6.56
N TRP A 243 -8.49 -22.41 5.66
CA TRP A 243 -7.37 -23.29 5.34
C TRP A 243 -6.24 -22.52 4.65
N ALA A 244 -6.56 -21.72 3.63
CA ALA A 244 -5.56 -20.94 2.90
C ALA A 244 -4.79 -19.97 3.81
N THR A 245 -5.51 -19.24 4.68
CA THR A 245 -4.93 -18.31 5.64
C THR A 245 -4.05 -19.01 6.65
N ASN A 246 -4.47 -20.15 7.21
CA ASN A 246 -3.66 -20.91 8.16
C ASN A 246 -2.35 -21.42 7.52
N VAL A 247 -2.43 -21.99 6.32
CA VAL A 247 -1.25 -22.48 5.59
C VAL A 247 -0.29 -21.34 5.30
N MET A 248 -0.80 -20.21 4.80
CA MET A 248 0.03 -19.07 4.47
C MET A 248 0.62 -18.38 5.69
N ALA A 249 -0.10 -18.33 6.81
CA ALA A 249 0.44 -17.85 8.08
C ALA A 249 1.64 -18.71 8.52
N VAL A 250 1.53 -20.03 8.44
CA VAL A 250 2.63 -20.96 8.74
C VAL A 250 3.81 -20.71 7.80
N PHE A 251 3.58 -20.57 6.49
CA PHE A 251 4.65 -20.30 5.53
C PHE A 251 5.36 -18.96 5.78
N VAL A 252 4.62 -17.91 6.12
CA VAL A 252 5.20 -16.60 6.47
C VAL A 252 6.09 -16.72 7.71
N VAL A 253 5.59 -17.33 8.78
CA VAL A 253 6.36 -17.50 10.02
C VAL A 253 7.60 -18.35 9.79
N VAL A 254 7.46 -19.51 9.13
CA VAL A 254 8.58 -20.42 8.83
C VAL A 254 9.60 -19.70 7.94
N GLY A 255 9.16 -19.00 6.90
CA GLY A 255 10.02 -18.23 6.01
C GLY A 255 10.82 -17.18 6.78
N ILE A 256 10.15 -16.34 7.56
CA ILE A 256 10.77 -15.29 8.37
C ILE A 256 11.81 -15.87 9.34
N VAL A 257 11.43 -16.85 10.15
CA VAL A 257 12.33 -17.45 11.14
C VAL A 257 13.55 -18.08 10.46
N SER A 258 13.34 -18.75 9.33
CA SER A 258 14.42 -19.38 8.58
C SER A 258 15.41 -18.37 8.00
N VAL A 259 14.92 -17.23 7.48
CA VAL A 259 15.78 -16.14 7.03
C VAL A 259 16.56 -15.53 8.17
N MET A 260 15.90 -15.27 9.30
CA MET A 260 16.57 -14.71 10.48
C MET A 260 17.69 -15.65 10.93
N MET A 261 17.41 -16.94 11.10
CA MET A 261 18.41 -17.94 11.48
C MET A 261 19.54 -18.06 10.45
N ALA A 262 19.20 -18.05 9.15
CA ALA A 262 20.20 -18.06 8.09
C ALA A 262 21.08 -16.80 8.12
N SER A 263 20.51 -15.63 8.39
CA SER A 263 21.22 -14.35 8.46
C SER A 263 22.20 -14.28 9.63
N LEU A 264 21.93 -14.98 10.74
CA LEU A 264 22.87 -15.10 11.86
C LEU A 264 24.13 -15.90 11.49
N SER A 265 23.96 -16.92 10.65
CA SER A 265 25.07 -17.72 10.13
C SER A 265 25.78 -17.05 8.95
N TYR A 266 25.17 -16.01 8.37
CA TYR A 266 25.72 -15.31 7.23
C TYR A 266 26.76 -14.29 7.72
N GLY A 267 28.03 -14.71 7.71
CA GLY A 267 29.18 -13.89 8.12
C GLY A 267 29.51 -12.70 7.20
N GLY A 268 28.66 -12.39 6.22
CA GLY A 268 28.73 -11.15 5.45
C GLY A 268 30.01 -10.96 4.65
N TYR A 269 30.02 -11.50 3.43
CA TYR A 269 30.97 -11.14 2.36
C TYR A 269 32.44 -11.64 2.58
N PRO A 270 33.21 -11.95 1.52
CA PRO A 270 32.87 -11.84 0.10
C PRO A 270 31.71 -12.71 -0.35
N VAL A 271 30.71 -12.09 -1.02
CA VAL A 271 29.81 -12.83 -1.91
C VAL A 271 30.75 -13.49 -2.90
N PRO A 272 30.91 -14.82 -2.86
CA PRO A 272 31.94 -15.45 -3.64
C PRO A 272 31.56 -15.31 -5.12
N ASP A 273 32.55 -15.01 -5.97
CA ASP A 273 32.30 -14.88 -7.41
C ASP A 273 31.81 -16.20 -8.05
N ARG A 274 31.99 -17.32 -7.34
CA ARG A 274 31.53 -18.66 -7.70
C ARG A 274 30.49 -19.15 -6.69
N LEU A 275 29.57 -20.01 -7.12
CA LEU A 275 28.65 -20.69 -6.20
C LEU A 275 29.47 -21.49 -5.18
N GLN A 276 29.36 -21.13 -3.90
CA GLN A 276 29.88 -21.97 -2.82
C GLN A 276 28.75 -22.89 -2.38
N PHE A 277 28.84 -24.17 -2.73
CA PHE A 277 28.02 -25.20 -2.11
C PHE A 277 28.63 -25.49 -0.74
N ASN A 278 28.36 -24.61 0.22
CA ASN A 278 28.63 -24.94 1.61
C ASN A 278 27.66 -26.06 2.03
N GLU A 279 28.02 -26.89 3.00
CA GLU A 279 27.13 -27.93 3.56
C GLU A 279 25.91 -27.26 4.24
N GLY A 280 24.93 -26.88 3.42
CA GLY A 280 23.73 -26.21 3.87
C GLY A 280 22.86 -27.18 4.67
N SER A 281 22.33 -26.73 5.81
CA SER A 281 21.30 -27.49 6.51
C SER A 281 20.07 -27.62 5.63
N VAL A 282 19.61 -28.85 5.37
CA VAL A 282 18.40 -29.13 4.60
C VAL A 282 17.20 -28.34 5.14
N LEU A 283 17.09 -28.21 6.48
CA LEU A 283 16.05 -27.43 7.12
C LEU A 283 16.13 -25.94 6.76
N ARG A 284 17.35 -25.37 6.73
CA ARG A 284 17.57 -23.98 6.33
C ARG A 284 17.20 -23.76 4.87
N THR A 285 17.61 -24.68 3.98
CA THR A 285 17.24 -24.64 2.56
C THR A 285 15.73 -24.66 2.36
N ILE A 286 15.02 -25.60 3.01
CA ILE A 286 13.56 -25.67 2.95
C ILE A 286 12.93 -24.36 3.43
N GLY A 287 13.35 -23.87 4.60
CA GLY A 287 12.82 -22.66 5.19
C GLY A 287 13.02 -21.40 4.33
N VAL A 288 14.21 -21.21 3.77
CA VAL A 288 14.50 -20.09 2.85
C VAL A 288 13.68 -20.20 1.56
N ASN A 289 13.49 -21.41 1.02
CA ASN A 289 12.64 -21.62 -0.14
C ASN A 289 11.15 -21.40 0.16
N ILE A 290 10.68 -21.70 1.37
CA ILE A 290 9.33 -21.34 1.81
C ILE A 290 9.18 -19.82 1.82
N GLY A 291 10.17 -19.08 2.32
CA GLY A 291 10.21 -17.61 2.23
C GLY A 291 10.11 -17.12 0.78
N MET A 292 10.86 -17.76 -0.13
CA MET A 292 10.79 -17.48 -1.56
C MET A 292 9.39 -17.71 -2.15
N LEU A 293 8.74 -18.81 -1.75
CA LEU A 293 7.39 -19.15 -2.18
C LEU A 293 6.38 -18.10 -1.72
N VAL A 294 6.49 -17.58 -0.50
CA VAL A 294 5.62 -16.50 0.01
C VAL A 294 5.75 -15.26 -0.87
N LEU A 295 6.96 -14.87 -1.26
CA LEU A 295 7.19 -13.75 -2.16
C LEU A 295 6.60 -14.00 -3.56
N LEU A 296 6.76 -15.21 -4.10
CA LEU A 296 6.18 -15.58 -5.39
C LEU A 296 4.65 -15.49 -5.36
N ILE A 297 4.02 -15.98 -4.29
CA ILE A 297 2.58 -15.85 -4.08
C ILE A 297 2.18 -14.37 -4.02
N GLY A 298 2.96 -13.53 -3.33
CA GLY A 298 2.72 -12.08 -3.29
C GLY A 298 2.76 -11.42 -4.66
N LEU A 299 3.75 -11.75 -5.49
CA LEU A 299 3.81 -11.27 -6.87
C LEU A 299 2.58 -11.73 -7.68
N VAL A 300 2.20 -13.00 -7.57
CA VAL A 300 1.02 -13.55 -8.25
C VAL A 300 -0.26 -12.83 -7.81
N LEU A 301 -0.43 -12.57 -6.52
CA LEU A 301 -1.58 -11.82 -6.00
C LEU A 301 -1.59 -10.36 -6.51
N SER A 302 -0.43 -9.71 -6.59
CA SER A 302 -0.30 -8.37 -7.16
C SER A 302 -0.68 -8.33 -8.65
N MET A 303 -0.24 -9.32 -9.43
CA MET A 303 -0.63 -9.47 -10.83
C MET A 303 -2.12 -9.76 -10.96
N TYR A 304 -2.65 -10.65 -10.12
CA TYR A 304 -4.06 -11.01 -10.09
C TYR A 304 -4.96 -9.80 -9.79
N GLY A 305 -4.60 -8.98 -8.79
CA GLY A 305 -5.31 -7.73 -8.49
C GLY A 305 -5.34 -6.75 -9.68
N ASN A 306 -4.23 -6.64 -10.42
CA ASN A 306 -4.17 -5.83 -11.64
C ASN A 306 -5.04 -6.40 -12.78
N VAL A 307 -5.09 -7.72 -12.95
CA VAL A 307 -5.99 -8.37 -13.91
C VAL A 307 -7.46 -8.14 -13.54
N LEU A 308 -7.82 -8.27 -12.27
CA LEU A 308 -9.17 -7.98 -11.79
C LEU A 308 -9.56 -6.52 -12.04
N ARG A 309 -8.64 -5.58 -11.77
CA ARG A 309 -8.84 -4.16 -12.09
C ARG A 309 -9.12 -3.98 -13.59
N ALA A 310 -8.31 -4.58 -14.46
CA ALA A 310 -8.50 -4.46 -15.91
C ALA A 310 -9.85 -5.01 -16.37
N ARG A 311 -10.26 -6.18 -15.85
CA ARG A 311 -11.57 -6.79 -16.14
C ARG A 311 -12.72 -5.91 -15.67
N TYR A 312 -12.66 -5.42 -14.45
CA TYR A 312 -13.68 -4.53 -13.89
C TYR A 312 -13.84 -3.25 -14.73
N MET A 313 -12.73 -2.62 -15.11
CA MET A 313 -12.74 -1.41 -15.94
C MET A 313 -13.33 -1.68 -17.33
N ARG A 314 -13.04 -2.85 -17.91
CA ARG A 314 -13.64 -3.28 -19.18
C ARG A 314 -15.16 -3.45 -19.07
N THR A 315 -15.63 -4.16 -18.05
CA THR A 315 -17.07 -4.37 -17.84
C THR A 315 -17.81 -3.05 -17.65
N ARG A 316 -17.29 -2.10 -16.86
CA ARG A 316 -17.94 -0.78 -16.69
C ARG A 316 -17.99 0.02 -17.99
N ARG A 317 -16.96 -0.07 -18.82
CA ARG A 317 -16.95 0.58 -20.13
C ARG A 317 -18.03 0.00 -21.05
N GLU A 318 -18.13 -1.32 -21.12
CA GLU A 318 -19.15 -2.03 -21.90
C GLU A 318 -20.57 -1.69 -21.40
N THR A 319 -20.79 -1.58 -20.08
CA THR A 319 -22.09 -1.16 -19.52
C THR A 319 -22.42 0.30 -19.86
N ALA A 320 -21.45 1.21 -19.77
CA ALA A 320 -21.66 2.62 -20.11
C ALA A 320 -21.98 2.80 -21.60
N GLU A 321 -21.25 2.10 -22.49
CA GLU A 321 -21.49 2.11 -23.93
C GLU A 321 -22.89 1.56 -24.29
N ARG A 322 -23.36 0.52 -23.58
CA ARG A 322 -24.73 -0.01 -23.75
C ARG A 322 -25.81 0.95 -23.25
N ALA A 323 -25.59 1.63 -22.13
CA ALA A 323 -26.53 2.63 -21.64
C ALA A 323 -26.68 3.79 -22.63
N THR A 324 -25.56 4.31 -23.16
CA THR A 324 -25.59 5.37 -24.18
C THR A 324 -26.20 4.94 -25.51
N ALA A 325 -26.15 3.65 -25.85
CA ALA A 325 -26.78 3.13 -27.07
C ALA A 325 -28.30 2.89 -26.89
N ALA A 326 -28.76 2.67 -25.65
CA ALA A 326 -30.18 2.47 -25.33
C ALA A 326 -30.93 3.80 -25.14
N ASP A 327 -30.26 4.86 -24.66
CA ASP A 327 -30.80 6.23 -24.55
C ASP A 327 -30.75 6.97 -25.90
N GLY A 328 -31.22 6.31 -26.97
CA GLY A 328 -31.07 6.70 -28.37
C GLY A 328 -30.99 8.20 -28.60
N GLY A 329 -29.92 8.64 -29.27
CA GLY A 329 -29.69 10.03 -29.62
C GLY A 329 -30.90 10.63 -30.32
N GLU A 330 -31.73 11.34 -29.57
CA GLU A 330 -32.74 12.24 -30.08
C GLU A 330 -31.97 13.45 -30.60
N SER A 331 -31.56 13.35 -31.87
CA SER A 331 -31.05 14.48 -32.61
C SER A 331 -32.16 15.53 -32.67
N ASP A 332 -32.02 16.59 -31.89
CA ASP A 332 -32.80 17.83 -31.93
C ASP A 332 -32.50 18.60 -33.23
N ALA A 333 -32.69 17.92 -34.36
CA ALA A 333 -32.58 18.43 -35.71
C ALA A 333 -33.98 18.46 -36.30
N GLY A 334 -34.85 19.29 -35.74
CA GLY A 334 -36.25 19.30 -36.15
C GLY A 334 -37.13 20.34 -35.46
N ARG A 335 -36.62 21.56 -35.20
CA ARG A 335 -37.51 22.69 -34.90
C ARG A 335 -36.94 24.01 -35.39
N ASP A 336 -36.82 24.10 -36.71
CA ASP A 336 -36.88 25.37 -37.41
C ASP A 336 -38.32 25.57 -37.90
N GLY A 337 -38.89 26.73 -37.57
CA GLY A 337 -40.31 27.04 -37.74
C GLY A 337 -40.67 28.25 -36.90
N GLY A 338 -40.19 29.41 -37.34
CA GLY A 338 -40.19 30.66 -36.60
C GLY A 338 -41.55 31.28 -36.32
N LEU A 339 -41.51 32.39 -35.59
CA LEU A 339 -42.35 33.57 -35.78
C LEU A 339 -41.72 34.74 -35.04
N GLU A 340 -41.89 35.89 -35.67
CA GLU A 340 -41.29 37.20 -35.44
C GLU A 340 -41.76 37.89 -34.15
N ASP A 341 -41.04 38.98 -33.87
CA ASP A 341 -41.55 40.27 -33.38
C ASP A 341 -41.35 40.60 -31.89
N GLY A 342 -40.96 41.86 -31.62
CA GLY A 342 -41.17 42.49 -30.32
C GLY A 342 -39.99 43.23 -29.67
N THR A 343 -39.59 44.35 -30.27
CA THR A 343 -38.86 45.50 -29.69
C THR A 343 -39.27 45.90 -28.25
N ARG A 344 -38.29 46.19 -27.36
CA ARG A 344 -38.28 47.22 -26.26
C ARG A 344 -37.01 47.08 -25.39
N THR A 345 -35.99 47.95 -25.46
CA THR A 345 -35.75 49.23 -24.74
C THR A 345 -35.88 49.21 -23.21
N GLU A 346 -34.81 49.74 -22.57
CA GLU A 346 -34.78 50.45 -21.27
C GLU A 346 -35.05 49.62 -19.99
N THR A 347 -34.50 49.88 -18.80
CA THR A 347 -33.40 50.67 -18.20
C THR A 347 -33.41 50.26 -16.71
N ASP A 348 -32.34 50.62 -16.02
CA ASP A 348 -32.31 51.00 -14.61
C ASP A 348 -32.23 49.96 -13.48
N GLY A 349 -31.45 50.37 -12.47
CA GLY A 349 -31.02 49.60 -11.32
C GLY A 349 -32.06 49.48 -10.20
N GLY A 350 -31.62 48.84 -9.11
CA GLY A 350 -32.48 48.57 -7.98
C GLY A 350 -31.82 47.69 -6.94
N THR A 351 -31.09 48.34 -6.04
CA THR A 351 -30.71 47.83 -4.71
C THR A 351 -31.93 47.41 -3.88
N GLY A 352 -31.88 46.23 -3.25
CA GLY A 352 -32.70 45.83 -2.11
C GLY A 352 -31.94 44.74 -1.35
N ALA A 353 -31.38 44.99 -0.17
CA ALA A 353 -32.06 45.11 1.12
C ALA A 353 -32.96 43.89 1.39
N THR A 354 -32.45 42.96 2.19
CA THR A 354 -33.30 42.10 3.01
C THR A 354 -32.71 42.00 4.40
N ASP A 355 -33.40 42.70 5.27
CA ASP A 355 -33.39 42.71 6.71
C ASP A 355 -33.89 41.33 7.20
N VAL A 356 -33.09 40.61 8.00
CA VAL A 356 -33.60 39.56 8.89
C VAL A 356 -32.99 39.76 10.27
N ARG A 357 -33.87 40.17 11.15
CA ARG A 357 -33.74 40.48 12.56
C ARG A 357 -34.15 39.26 13.37
N ALA A 358 -33.28 38.76 14.24
CA ALA A 358 -33.61 37.98 15.44
C ALA A 358 -32.39 38.11 16.38
N LEU A 359 -32.43 38.95 17.42
CA LEU A 359 -32.97 38.67 18.77
C LEU A 359 -32.37 37.36 19.31
N GLY A 360 -31.30 37.44 20.10
CA GLY A 360 -31.36 37.44 21.57
C GLY A 360 -30.90 36.05 22.05
N ASP A 361 -30.12 35.82 23.08
CA ASP A 361 -29.65 36.63 24.18
C ASP A 361 -28.26 36.11 24.59
N GLY A 362 -27.42 37.01 25.10
CA GLY A 362 -26.27 36.63 25.90
C GLY A 362 -26.70 36.55 27.35
N GLU A 363 -26.29 35.49 28.05
CA GLU A 363 -26.08 35.58 29.48
C GLU A 363 -24.85 34.77 29.87
N THR A 364 -23.96 35.48 30.53
CA THR A 364 -22.68 35.04 31.06
C THR A 364 -22.81 34.71 32.54
N ASP A 365 -22.08 33.68 32.94
CA ASP A 365 -21.30 33.58 34.17
C ASP A 365 -21.92 33.19 35.54
N HIS A 366 -21.10 32.37 36.20
CA HIS A 366 -20.82 32.28 37.63
C HIS A 366 -21.60 31.42 38.63
N SER A 367 -20.76 30.87 39.53
CA SER A 367 -20.97 30.25 40.86
C SER A 367 -21.32 28.75 40.83
N SER A 368 -20.36 27.86 41.11
CA SER A 368 -19.85 27.41 42.44
C SER A 368 -20.91 26.70 43.27
N ASP A 369 -20.79 25.37 43.41
CA ASP A 369 -20.57 24.69 44.69
C ASP A 369 -20.53 23.15 44.54
N GLU A 370 -19.64 22.56 45.34
CA GLU A 370 -19.41 21.14 45.73
C GLU A 370 -18.79 20.12 44.76
#